data_AF-A0A2G9A2I0-F1
#
_entry.id   AF-A0A2G9A2I0-F1
#
_cell.length_a   1.000
_cell.length_b   1.000
_cell.length_c   1.000
_cell.angle_alpha   90.00
_cell.angle_beta   90.00
_cell.angle_gamma   90.00
#
_symmetry.space_group_name_H-M   'P 1'
#
loop_
_entity.id
_entity.type
_entity.pdbx_description
1 polymer ?
#
loop_
_entity_poly.entity_id
_entity_poly.type
_entity_poly.pdbx_seq_one_letter_code
_entity_poly.pdbx_strand_id
1 'polypeptide(L)'
;MSGKINYGLDYSPLFMFLLRKTGEKSDQVYSEAILRLDLPDPTFFLVALHETDQRNFVRCGKSSYYNGLYVDENGYLKCFLQI
;
A
#
# COMPACT_ATOMS: atom_id res chain seq x y z
N MET A 1 -16.03 18.21 -13.99
CA MET A 1 -15.97 16.99 -14.83
C MET A 1 -14.66 16.29 -14.52
N SER A 2 -14.64 15.42 -13.49
CA SER A 2 -13.43 14.67 -13.13
C SER A 2 -13.32 13.49 -14.10
N GLY A 3 -12.40 13.61 -15.06
CA GLY A 3 -12.16 12.60 -16.08
C GLY A 3 -11.80 11.27 -15.43
N LYS A 4 -12.68 10.27 -15.57
CA LYS A 4 -12.36 8.87 -15.29
C LYS A 4 -11.40 8.40 -16.38
N ILE A 5 -10.12 8.65 -16.15
CA ILE A 5 -9.07 8.10 -16.99
C ILE A 5 -8.76 6.72 -16.42
N ASN A 6 -9.17 5.68 -17.16
CA ASN A 6 -8.78 4.30 -16.90
C ASN A 6 -7.30 4.13 -17.27
N TYR A 7 -6.41 4.69 -16.45
CA TYR A 7 -5.01 4.28 -16.45
C TYR A 7 -4.95 2.87 -15.87
N GLY A 8 -4.16 1.97 -16.46
CA GLY A 8 -3.92 0.66 -15.86
C GLY A 8 -3.46 0.86 -14.43
N LEU A 9 -4.32 0.52 -13.47
CA LEU A 9 -4.34 0.98 -12.08
C LEU A 9 -2.95 1.44 -11.60
N ASP A 10 -2.68 2.74 -11.73
CA ASP A 10 -1.43 3.32 -11.27
C ASP A 10 -1.48 3.33 -9.73
N TYR A 11 -0.87 2.31 -9.13
CA TYR A 11 -0.78 2.18 -7.69
C TYR A 11 0.30 3.09 -7.08
N SER A 12 1.06 3.82 -7.90
CA SER A 12 2.08 4.80 -7.48
C SER A 12 1.58 5.79 -6.41
N PRO A 13 0.45 6.51 -6.59
CA PRO A 13 -0.08 7.44 -5.58
C PRO A 13 -0.48 6.73 -4.27
N LEU A 14 -1.07 5.53 -4.34
CA LEU A 14 -1.39 4.73 -3.16
C LEU A 14 -0.13 4.32 -2.41
N PHE A 15 0.88 3.83 -3.14
CA PHE A 15 2.15 3.44 -2.57
C PHE A 15 2.86 4.62 -1.90
N MET A 16 2.92 5.79 -2.55
CA MET A 16 3.50 7.00 -1.95
C MET A 16 2.76 7.44 -0.69
N PHE A 17 1.43 7.31 -0.66
CA PHE A 17 0.64 7.59 0.52
C PHE A 17 1.00 6.64 1.68
N LEU A 18 1.03 5.33 1.42
CA LEU A 18 1.41 4.33 2.41
C LEU A 18 2.85 4.55 2.91
N LEU A 19 3.78 4.84 2.00
CA LEU A 19 5.17 5.10 2.34
C LEU A 19 5.30 6.30 3.29
N ARG A 20 4.56 7.40 3.05
CA ARG A 20 4.53 8.56 3.95
C ARG A 20 3.90 8.26 5.31
N LYS A 21 3.09 7.22 5.39
CA LYS A 21 2.42 6.75 6.61
C LYS A 21 3.16 5.62 7.31
N THR A 22 4.36 5.25 6.83
CA THR A 22 5.25 4.33 7.52
C THR A 22 5.58 4.87 8.91
N GLY A 23 5.34 4.07 9.95
CA GLY A 23 5.46 4.46 11.36
C GLY A 23 4.14 4.85 12.02
N GLU A 24 3.03 4.95 11.28
CA GLU A 24 1.70 5.15 11.86
C GLU A 24 0.94 3.82 12.03
N LYS A 25 -0.18 3.86 12.76
CA LYS A 25 -1.05 2.69 12.92
C LYS A 25 -1.67 2.29 11.59
N SER A 26 -1.45 1.04 11.19
CA SER A 26 -1.97 0.46 9.95
C SER A 26 -3.49 0.61 9.82
N ASP A 27 -4.24 0.43 10.92
CA ASP A 27 -5.70 0.60 10.98
C ASP A 27 -6.15 2.01 10.56
N GLN A 28 -5.53 3.06 11.11
CA GLN A 28 -5.86 4.45 10.74
C GLN A 28 -5.49 4.75 9.29
N VAL A 29 -4.33 4.27 8.85
CA VAL A 29 -3.86 4.45 7.48
C VAL A 29 -4.77 3.74 6.49
N TYR A 30 -5.23 2.54 6.84
CA TYR A 30 -6.17 1.75 6.04
C TYR A 30 -7.54 2.42 5.95
N SER A 31 -8.07 2.92 7.07
CA SER A 31 -9.33 3.67 7.09
C SER A 31 -9.25 4.92 6.21
N GLU A 32 -8.17 5.70 6.33
CA GLU A 32 -7.89 6.86 5.48
C GLU A 32 -7.69 6.49 4.00
N ALA A 33 -7.07 5.35 3.72
CA ALA A 33 -6.85 4.85 2.37
C ALA A 33 -8.16 4.43 1.72
N ILE A 34 -9.02 3.67 2.41
CA ILE A 34 -10.35 3.26 1.91
C ILE A 34 -11.22 4.49 1.63
N LEU A 35 -11.20 5.51 2.50
CA LEU A 35 -11.98 6.71 2.27
C LEU A 35 -11.54 7.48 1.02
N ARG A 36 -10.26 7.36 0.62
CA ARG A 36 -9.70 7.98 -0.59
C ARG A 36 -9.78 7.08 -1.83
N LEU A 37 -9.77 5.76 -1.64
CA LEU A 37 -9.90 4.78 -2.71
C LEU A 37 -11.37 4.36 -2.86
N ASP A 38 -11.97 4.72 -3.99
CA ASP A 38 -13.28 4.21 -4.43
C ASP A 38 -13.28 2.68 -4.72
N LEU A 39 -12.15 1.99 -4.48
CA LEU A 39 -11.93 0.58 -4.78
C LEU A 39 -11.45 -0.16 -3.51
N PRO A 40 -12.17 -1.20 -3.05
CA PRO A 40 -11.89 -1.87 -1.78
C PRO A 40 -10.67 -2.82 -1.79
N ASP A 41 -10.06 -3.08 -2.95
CA ASP A 41 -9.23 -4.28 -3.14
C ASP A 41 -7.69 -4.13 -3.12
N PRO A 42 -7.05 -2.98 -3.47
CA PRO A 42 -5.63 -3.02 -3.78
C PRO A 42 -4.67 -2.95 -2.59
N THR A 43 -5.14 -2.64 -1.37
CA THR A 43 -4.23 -2.50 -0.22
C THR A 43 -3.66 -3.85 0.23
N PHE A 44 -4.42 -4.95 0.11
CA PHE A 44 -3.96 -6.29 0.52
C PHE A 44 -2.83 -6.83 -0.36
N PHE A 45 -2.71 -6.37 -1.61
CA PHE A 45 -1.62 -6.77 -2.49
C PHE A 45 -0.31 -6.02 -2.21
N LEU A 46 -0.41 -4.81 -1.64
CA LEU A 46 0.73 -3.92 -1.37
C LEU A 46 1.24 -4.00 0.07
N VAL A 47 0.36 -4.28 1.03
CA VAL A 47 0.70 -4.37 2.45
C VAL A 47 0.47 -5.79 2.97
N ALA A 48 1.55 -6.43 3.40
CA ALA A 48 1.49 -7.72 4.07
C ALA A 48 0.95 -7.54 5.50
N LEU A 49 -0.25 -8.07 5.76
CA LEU A 49 -0.84 -8.08 7.10
C LEU A 49 -0.23 -9.17 7.99
N HIS A 50 0.31 -10.22 7.38
CA HIS A 50 0.95 -11.33 8.06
C HIS A 50 2.41 -11.44 7.63
N GLU A 51 3.29 -11.88 8.53
CA GLU A 51 4.69 -12.16 8.21
C GLU A 51 4.86 -13.12 7.03
N THR A 52 3.97 -14.10 6.90
CA THR A 52 3.98 -15.08 5.80
C THR A 52 3.70 -14.46 4.43
N ASP A 53 3.07 -13.29 4.40
CA ASP A 53 2.78 -12.53 3.18
C ASP A 53 3.81 -11.42 2.94
N GLN A 54 4.81 -11.27 3.81
CA GLN A 54 5.86 -10.27 3.61
C GLN A 54 6.66 -10.61 2.35
N ARG A 55 6.67 -9.66 1.43
CA ARG A 55 7.46 -9.72 0.21
C ARG A 55 8.36 -8.52 0.16
N ASN A 56 9.64 -8.71 -0.13
CA ASN A 56 10.59 -7.60 -0.24
C ASN A 56 10.18 -6.61 -1.35
N PHE A 57 9.54 -7.11 -2.42
CA PHE A 57 9.05 -6.32 -3.54
C PHE A 57 7.70 -6.82 -4.04
N VAL A 58 6.80 -5.89 -4.31
CA VAL A 58 5.49 -6.12 -4.92
C VAL A 58 5.51 -5.59 -6.34
N ARG A 59 5.17 -6.45 -7.30
CA ARG A 59 4.99 -6.04 -8.70
C ARG A 59 3.54 -5.67 -8.92
N CYS A 60 3.30 -4.42 -9.30
CA CYS A 60 1.98 -3.91 -9.60
C CYS A 60 1.92 -3.52 -11.08
N GLY A 61 0.88 -3.99 -11.77
CA GLY A 61 0.70 -3.77 -13.20
C GLY A 61 1.75 -4.49 -14.07
N LYS A 62 2.07 -3.91 -15.22
CA LYS A 62 2.92 -4.56 -16.24
C LYS A 62 4.42 -4.45 -15.96
N SER A 63 4.89 -3.36 -15.33
CA SER A 63 6.32 -3.09 -15.14
C SER A 63 6.71 -2.34 -13.87
N SER A 64 5.77 -2.05 -12.96
CA SER A 64 6.08 -1.26 -11.76
C SER A 64 6.42 -2.17 -10.59
N TYR A 65 7.56 -1.89 -9.93
CA TYR A 65 8.02 -2.58 -8.73
C TYR A 65 7.99 -1.60 -7.56
N TYR A 66 7.39 -2.03 -6.46
CA TYR A 66 7.30 -1.28 -5.22
C TYR A 66 7.92 -2.09 -4.09
N ASN A 67 8.42 -1.43 -3.06
CA ASN A 67 8.91 -2.11 -1.86
C ASN A 67 7.75 -2.75 -1.11
N GLY A 68 8.03 -3.87 -0.46
CA GLY A 68 7.13 -4.47 0.51
C GLY A 68 6.81 -3.52 1.65
N LEU A 69 5.52 -3.31 1.89
CA LEU A 69 5.01 -2.76 3.13
C LEU A 69 4.46 -3.91 3.96
N TYR A 70 4.61 -3.83 5.27
CA TYR A 70 4.09 -4.84 6.18
C TYR A 70 3.59 -4.20 7.46
N VAL A 71 2.69 -4.90 8.14
CA VAL A 71 2.23 -4.52 9.47
C VAL A 71 3.04 -5.30 10.50
N ASP A 72 3.66 -4.57 11.42
CA ASP A 72 4.39 -5.13 12.55
C ASP A 72 3.41 -5.70 13.60
N GLU A 73 3.87 -6.54 14.52
CA GLU A 73 3.04 -7.14 15.59
C GLU A 73 2.30 -6.09 16.42
N ASN A 74 2.88 -4.89 16.55
CA ASN A 74 2.29 -3.76 17.25
C ASN A 74 1.21 -3.01 16.44
N GLY A 75 0.90 -3.47 15.22
CA GLY A 75 -0.08 -2.86 14.32
C GLY A 75 0.44 -1.63 13.57
N TYR A 76 1.74 -1.38 13.56
CA TYR A 76 2.35 -0.24 12.85
C TYR A 76 2.73 -0.61 11.43
N LEU A 77 2.51 0.32 10.50
CA LEU A 77 2.95 0.16 9.13
C LEU A 77 4.47 0.34 9.03
N LYS A 78 5.15 -0.66 8.51
CA LYS A 78 6.60 -0.67 8.27
C LYS A 78 6.87 -0.93 6.79
N CYS A 79 8.01 -0.44 6.32
CA CYS A 79 8.51 -0.73 4.99
C CYS A 79 9.76 -1.58 5.11
N PHE A 80 9.91 -2.58 4.25
CA PHE A 80 11.07 -3.49 4.28
C PHE A 80 12.41 -2.76 4.03
N LEU A 81 12.35 -1.56 3.43
CA LEU A 81 13.51 -0.70 3.21
C LEU A 81 13.70 0.27 4.40
N GLN A 82 14.20 -0.23 5.53
CA GLN A 82 14.88 0.63 6.51
C GLN A 82 16.34 0.19 6.62
N ILE A 83 17.22 1.07 6.15
CA ILE A 83 18.65 1.12 6.50
C ILE A 83 18.79 1.75 7.88
#